data_AF-A0A9P7RQA1-F1
#
_entry.id   AF-A0A9P7RQA1-F1
#
_cell.length_a   1.000
_cell.length_b   1.000
_cell.length_c   1.000
_cell.angle_alpha   90.00
_cell.angle_beta   90.00
_cell.angle_gamma   90.00
#
_symmetry.space_group_name_H-M   'P 1'
#
loop_
_entity.id
_entity.type
_entity.pdbx_description
1 polymer ?
#
loop_
_entity_poly.entity_id
_entity_poly.type
_entity_poly.pdbx_seq_one_letter_code
_entity_poly.pdbx_strand_id
1 'polypeptide(L)'
;MYKPAIRTDPAAILREPFSTTVGIPICNAKTSNFEGTGGLFFIDSTNPGILYLLTARHVLFHPDKEENKLYKFHEGSGAARRKVMLMGDAAFKARCDSLESIIRLSRMKIEQINRELEATEKLEDEDDVIAEREEAEKVITAFKELLATVTMDWEDKEKRVIGHVTLSPPLTFNHGADGFTDDWAVIEIHPSMISKFNFIGNAIDLGYVGYDELMVWMYPHPANPSSFNYPHDRLLRFFGTVSDQEMFKLDPKTKDKDTDPVTMVLKNGATSNLTVGRLNTIRAFTREYSKNKPGEMSKEVGVLPRNSRSGPFSKPGDSGSVVVDGKGRVCGILTGRDGVTEDSDCIFVTSINFIIKRLADFGIKANIFPLPADL
;
A
#
# COMPACT_ATOMS: atom_id res chain seq x y z
N MET A 1 -16.06 -1.77 -3.88
CA MET A 1 -14.91 -0.85 -4.05
C MET A 1 -14.95 -0.22 -5.42
N TYR A 2 -14.24 0.89 -5.62
CA TYR A 2 -14.25 1.59 -6.90
C TYR A 2 -13.19 1.07 -7.87
N LYS A 3 -13.46 1.19 -9.18
CA LYS A 3 -12.39 1.12 -10.17
C LYS A 3 -11.45 2.31 -9.97
N PRO A 4 -10.12 2.13 -10.12
CA PRO A 4 -9.17 3.24 -10.06
C PRO A 4 -9.57 4.34 -11.03
N ALA A 5 -9.50 5.58 -10.55
CA ALA A 5 -9.85 6.75 -11.36
C ALA A 5 -8.93 6.86 -12.58
N ILE A 6 -9.36 7.61 -13.58
CA ILE A 6 -8.48 8.03 -14.68
C ILE A 6 -7.59 9.20 -14.22
N ARG A 7 -6.52 9.47 -14.98
CA ARG A 7 -5.57 10.54 -14.65
C ARG A 7 -6.23 11.92 -14.55
N THR A 8 -7.21 12.19 -15.41
CA THR A 8 -7.88 13.49 -15.53
C THR A 8 -8.98 13.72 -14.50
N ASP A 9 -9.29 12.73 -13.65
CA ASP A 9 -10.24 12.91 -12.56
C ASP A 9 -9.60 13.76 -11.46
N PRO A 10 -10.11 14.97 -11.16
CA PRO A 10 -9.54 15.84 -10.14
C PRO A 10 -9.58 15.21 -8.74
N ALA A 11 -10.49 14.28 -8.47
CA ALA A 11 -10.63 13.59 -7.19
C ALA A 11 -9.87 12.26 -7.12
N ALA A 12 -9.11 11.91 -8.15
CA ALA A 12 -8.44 10.62 -8.27
C ALA A 12 -7.62 10.20 -7.04
N ILE A 13 -6.78 11.12 -6.53
CA ILE A 13 -5.87 10.84 -5.41
C ILE A 13 -6.64 10.52 -4.13
N LEU A 14 -7.75 11.22 -3.88
CA LEU A 14 -8.57 11.00 -2.68
C LEU A 14 -9.55 9.85 -2.83
N ARG A 15 -9.85 9.46 -4.07
CA ARG A 15 -10.64 8.26 -4.39
C ARG A 15 -9.80 6.97 -4.26
N GLU A 16 -8.48 7.06 -4.47
CA GLU A 16 -7.55 5.92 -4.48
C GLU A 16 -7.73 4.96 -3.28
N PRO A 17 -7.86 5.44 -2.02
CA PRO A 17 -8.00 4.54 -0.86
C PRO A 17 -9.30 3.72 -0.84
N PHE A 18 -10.28 4.07 -1.67
CA PHE A 18 -11.54 3.34 -1.85
C PHE A 18 -11.57 2.50 -3.14
N SER A 19 -10.47 2.50 -3.89
CA SER A 19 -10.32 1.83 -5.18
C SER A 19 -9.56 0.50 -5.06
N THR A 20 -9.55 -0.28 -6.14
CA THR A 20 -8.92 -1.62 -6.13
C THR A 20 -7.43 -1.62 -6.45
N THR A 21 -6.73 -0.49 -6.34
CA THR A 21 -5.26 -0.44 -6.34
C THR A 21 -4.72 -1.07 -5.05
N VAL A 22 -3.49 -1.56 -5.08
CA VAL A 22 -2.86 -2.11 -3.87
C VAL A 22 -2.45 -0.98 -2.93
N GLY A 23 -2.32 -1.30 -1.63
CA GLY A 23 -2.22 -0.28 -0.59
C GLY A 23 -3.51 -0.09 0.20
N ILE A 24 -4.44 -1.04 0.11
CA ILE A 24 -5.78 -0.94 0.70
C ILE A 24 -5.68 -0.92 2.22
N PRO A 25 -6.18 0.12 2.91
CA PRO A 25 -6.22 0.12 4.36
C PRO A 25 -7.19 -0.94 4.88
N ILE A 26 -6.74 -1.83 5.74
CA ILE A 26 -7.55 -2.92 6.28
C ILE A 26 -7.42 -3.04 7.79
N CYS A 27 -8.45 -3.58 8.42
CA CYS A 27 -8.42 -3.97 9.82
C CYS A 27 -9.28 -5.21 10.06
N ASN A 28 -9.09 -5.84 11.21
CA ASN A 28 -10.03 -6.82 11.73
C ASN A 28 -11.29 -6.10 12.22
N ALA A 29 -12.47 -6.49 11.72
CA ALA A 29 -13.73 -5.83 12.06
C ALA A 29 -14.06 -5.83 13.56
N LYS A 30 -13.53 -6.78 14.34
CA LYS A 30 -13.70 -6.83 15.81
C LYS A 30 -12.75 -5.91 16.57
N THR A 31 -11.64 -5.51 15.94
CA THR A 31 -10.58 -4.72 16.56
C THR A 31 -10.12 -3.62 15.59
N SER A 32 -11.06 -2.77 15.17
CA SER A 32 -10.89 -1.75 14.14
C SER A 32 -9.84 -0.67 14.45
N ASN A 33 -9.30 -0.65 15.66
CA ASN A 33 -8.24 0.28 16.08
C ASN A 33 -6.83 -0.22 15.72
N PHE A 34 -6.71 -1.46 15.24
CA PHE A 34 -5.46 -2.02 14.72
C PHE A 34 -5.59 -2.13 13.21
N GLU A 35 -4.87 -1.26 12.51
CA GLU A 35 -4.93 -1.15 11.07
C GLU A 35 -3.61 -1.59 10.44
N GLY A 36 -3.72 -2.01 9.19
CA GLY A 36 -2.62 -2.38 8.33
C GLY A 36 -2.99 -2.15 6.87
N THR A 37 -2.19 -2.72 5.99
CA THR A 37 -2.37 -2.62 4.54
C THR A 37 -2.59 -4.00 3.93
N GLY A 38 -3.56 -4.10 3.03
CA GLY A 38 -3.69 -5.18 2.06
C GLY A 38 -2.58 -5.07 1.02
N GLY A 39 -1.69 -6.06 0.99
CA GLY A 39 -0.45 -6.04 0.22
C GLY A 39 -0.66 -6.26 -1.26
N LEU A 40 -1.05 -7.47 -1.64
CA LEU A 40 -1.23 -7.83 -3.04
C LEU A 40 -2.33 -8.87 -3.22
N PHE A 41 -3.00 -8.81 -4.36
CA PHE A 41 -3.99 -9.79 -4.75
C PHE A 41 -3.36 -11.02 -5.40
N PHE A 42 -4.01 -12.17 -5.25
CA PHE A 42 -3.67 -13.36 -6.00
C PHE A 42 -4.90 -14.22 -6.22
N ILE A 43 -4.82 -15.12 -7.19
CA ILE A 43 -5.77 -16.22 -7.35
C ILE A 43 -5.07 -17.54 -7.04
N ASP A 44 -5.79 -18.51 -6.54
CA ASP A 44 -5.31 -19.88 -6.48
C ASP A 44 -5.64 -20.56 -7.81
N SER A 45 -4.62 -21.02 -8.53
CA SER A 45 -4.80 -21.70 -9.82
C SER A 45 -5.60 -23.01 -9.68
N THR A 46 -5.75 -23.54 -8.46
CA THR A 46 -6.59 -24.71 -8.18
C THR A 46 -8.04 -24.36 -7.86
N ASN A 47 -8.33 -23.09 -7.54
CA ASN A 47 -9.65 -22.57 -7.19
C ASN A 47 -9.93 -21.27 -7.99
N PRO A 48 -10.17 -21.36 -9.31
CA PRO A 48 -10.37 -20.20 -10.17
C PRO A 48 -11.66 -19.42 -9.81
N GLY A 49 -11.70 -18.12 -10.09
CA GLY A 49 -12.84 -17.24 -9.81
C GLY A 49 -12.87 -16.66 -8.38
N ILE A 50 -11.95 -17.07 -7.50
CA ILE A 50 -11.84 -16.52 -6.15
C ILE A 50 -10.62 -15.61 -6.04
N LEU A 51 -10.87 -14.35 -5.68
CA LEU A 51 -9.81 -13.37 -5.43
C LEU A 51 -9.37 -13.41 -3.97
N TYR A 52 -8.08 -13.56 -3.76
CA TYR A 52 -7.47 -13.47 -2.44
C TYR A 52 -6.62 -12.21 -2.31
N LEU A 53 -6.47 -11.71 -1.09
CA LEU A 53 -5.60 -10.62 -0.70
C LEU A 53 -4.62 -11.09 0.38
N LEU A 54 -3.33 -10.84 0.16
CA LEU A 54 -2.25 -11.14 1.09
C LEU A 54 -1.95 -9.92 1.97
N THR A 55 -1.73 -10.14 3.26
CA THR A 55 -1.26 -9.12 4.21
C THR A 55 -0.37 -9.75 5.29
N ALA A 56 0.16 -8.94 6.20
CA ALA A 56 0.88 -9.42 7.38
C ALA A 56 -0.10 -10.00 8.41
N ARG A 57 0.26 -11.11 9.07
CA ARG A 57 -0.62 -11.77 10.06
C ARG A 57 -0.91 -10.84 11.22
N HIS A 58 0.11 -10.18 11.75
CA HIS A 58 -0.05 -9.37 12.96
C HIS A 58 -1.05 -8.21 12.82
N VAL A 59 -1.40 -7.81 11.59
CA VAL A 59 -2.46 -6.84 11.29
C VAL A 59 -3.84 -7.38 11.70
N LEU A 60 -4.09 -8.67 11.49
CA LEU A 60 -5.39 -9.30 11.72
C LEU A 60 -5.43 -10.16 13.01
N PHE A 61 -4.25 -10.49 13.54
CA PHE A 61 -4.03 -11.30 14.74
C PHE A 61 -3.00 -10.62 15.62
N HIS A 62 -3.44 -9.73 16.51
CA HIS A 62 -2.53 -8.93 17.31
C HIS A 62 -1.65 -9.81 18.21
N PRO A 63 -0.30 -9.70 18.15
CA PRO A 63 0.62 -10.65 18.78
C PRO A 63 0.50 -10.70 20.31
N ASP A 64 0.15 -9.58 20.95
CA ASP A 64 -0.04 -9.53 22.41
C ASP A 64 -1.49 -9.82 22.87
N LYS A 65 -2.47 -9.95 21.96
CA LYS A 65 -3.89 -10.09 22.33
C LYS A 65 -4.51 -11.41 21.88
N GLU A 66 -3.86 -12.12 20.97
CA GLU A 66 -4.36 -13.35 20.40
C GLU A 66 -3.31 -14.45 20.47
N GLU A 67 -3.78 -15.69 20.60
CA GLU A 67 -2.89 -16.85 20.58
C GLU A 67 -2.20 -16.98 19.21
N ASN A 68 -0.90 -17.27 19.26
CA ASN A 68 -0.11 -17.50 18.06
C ASN A 68 -0.30 -18.93 17.52
N LYS A 69 -1.51 -19.22 17.04
CA LYS A 69 -1.89 -20.52 16.46
C LYS A 69 -2.20 -20.39 14.98
N LEU A 70 -2.15 -21.53 14.29
CA LEU A 70 -2.61 -21.68 12.92
C LEU A 70 -4.10 -21.36 12.88
N TYR A 71 -4.48 -20.42 12.02
CA TYR A 71 -5.85 -20.14 11.68
C TYR A 71 -6.17 -20.73 10.31
N LYS A 72 -7.21 -21.56 10.24
CA LYS A 72 -7.80 -22.07 9.00
C LYS A 72 -9.31 -21.96 9.11
N PHE A 73 -9.92 -21.28 8.15
CA PHE A 73 -11.37 -21.16 8.07
C PHE A 73 -11.86 -21.90 6.82
N HIS A 74 -12.88 -22.72 7.02
CA HIS A 74 -13.67 -23.33 5.97
C HIS A 74 -15.14 -23.19 6.36
N GLU A 75 -15.99 -23.01 5.36
CA GLU A 75 -17.43 -22.92 5.57
C GLU A 75 -17.98 -24.21 6.18
N GLY A 76 -18.96 -24.10 7.08
CA GLY A 76 -19.53 -25.24 7.80
C GLY A 76 -18.70 -25.77 8.98
N SER A 77 -17.50 -25.24 9.23
CA SER A 77 -16.65 -25.63 10.37
C SER A 77 -17.20 -25.27 11.75
N GLY A 78 -18.21 -24.39 11.82
CA GLY A 78 -18.69 -23.77 13.06
C GLY A 78 -17.73 -22.72 13.67
N ALA A 79 -16.54 -22.54 13.10
CA ALA A 79 -15.59 -21.52 13.55
C ALA A 79 -16.10 -20.11 13.22
N ALA A 80 -15.86 -19.16 14.13
CA ALA A 80 -16.24 -17.78 13.90
C ALA A 80 -15.40 -17.17 12.76
N ARG A 81 -16.07 -16.72 11.69
CA ARG A 81 -15.44 -16.03 10.55
C ARG A 81 -14.76 -14.75 11.02
N ARG A 82 -13.46 -14.60 10.71
CA ARG A 82 -12.71 -13.36 10.94
C ARG A 82 -12.92 -12.40 9.78
N LYS A 83 -13.90 -11.51 9.93
CA LYS A 83 -14.23 -10.46 8.96
C LYS A 83 -13.09 -9.42 8.86
N VAL A 84 -12.77 -9.05 7.63
CA VAL A 84 -11.81 -7.98 7.32
C VAL A 84 -12.56 -6.79 6.76
N MET A 85 -12.25 -5.61 7.28
CA MET A 85 -12.94 -4.35 6.96
C MET A 85 -11.97 -3.37 6.28
N LEU A 86 -12.45 -2.67 5.24
CA LEU A 86 -11.78 -1.52 4.62
C LEU A 86 -11.77 -0.36 5.61
N MET A 87 -10.58 0.07 6.03
CA MET A 87 -10.33 1.13 7.03
C MET A 87 -11.00 0.89 8.39
N GLY A 88 -10.31 1.24 9.48
CA GLY A 88 -10.97 1.41 10.76
C GLY A 88 -11.88 2.64 10.78
N ASP A 89 -12.64 2.83 11.84
CA ASP A 89 -13.53 4.00 11.99
C ASP A 89 -12.75 5.30 12.03
N ALA A 90 -11.61 5.30 12.74
CA ALA A 90 -10.75 6.47 12.85
C ALA A 90 -10.12 6.83 11.50
N ALA A 91 -9.62 5.84 10.75
CA ALA A 91 -9.08 6.08 9.42
C ALA A 91 -10.14 6.57 8.44
N PHE A 92 -11.32 5.95 8.40
CA PHE A 92 -12.42 6.40 7.52
C PHE A 92 -12.83 7.84 7.83
N LYS A 93 -13.00 8.18 9.12
CA LYS A 93 -13.32 9.53 9.55
C LYS A 93 -12.22 10.52 9.14
N ALA A 94 -10.95 10.19 9.39
CA ALA A 94 -9.83 11.06 9.00
C ALA A 94 -9.80 11.33 7.48
N ARG A 95 -10.20 10.35 6.65
CA ARG A 95 -10.32 10.54 5.19
C ARG A 95 -11.47 11.48 4.82
N CYS A 96 -12.62 11.38 5.49
CA CYS A 96 -13.74 12.31 5.31
C CYS A 96 -13.35 13.73 5.74
N ASP A 97 -12.71 13.87 6.91
CA ASP A 97 -12.23 15.16 7.43
C ASP A 97 -11.20 15.81 6.48
N SER A 98 -10.35 15.00 5.84
CA SER A 98 -9.40 15.47 4.81
C SER A 98 -10.11 16.01 3.56
N LEU A 99 -11.17 15.35 3.09
CA LEU A 99 -11.98 15.83 1.97
C LEU A 99 -12.65 17.17 2.30
N GLU A 100 -13.28 17.26 3.46
CA GLU A 100 -13.91 18.50 3.95
C GLU A 100 -12.91 19.64 4.07
N SER A 101 -11.71 19.34 4.58
CA SER A 101 -10.63 20.32 4.74
C SER A 101 -10.19 20.90 3.41
N ILE A 102 -10.03 20.07 2.38
CA ILE A 102 -9.62 20.56 1.05
C ILE A 102 -10.74 21.38 0.41
N ILE A 103 -12.00 20.95 0.52
CA ILE A 103 -13.16 21.74 0.05
C ILE A 103 -13.16 23.13 0.70
N ARG A 104 -12.89 23.21 2.01
CA ARG A 104 -12.80 24.49 2.72
C ARG A 104 -11.64 25.35 2.22
N LEU A 105 -10.45 24.78 2.04
CA LEU A 105 -9.28 25.51 1.55
C LEU A 105 -9.51 26.06 0.13
N SER A 106 -10.09 25.25 -0.77
CA SER A 106 -10.43 25.71 -2.12
C SER A 106 -11.46 26.84 -2.12
N ARG A 107 -12.43 26.84 -1.20
CA ARG A 107 -13.37 27.97 -1.03
C ARG A 107 -12.66 29.25 -0.59
N MET A 108 -11.79 29.15 0.41
CA MET A 108 -11.00 30.30 0.86
C MET A 108 -10.12 30.87 -0.26
N LYS A 109 -9.58 30.01 -1.11
CA LYS A 109 -8.80 30.40 -2.29
C LYS A 109 -9.66 31.18 -3.30
N ILE A 110 -10.87 30.71 -3.62
CA ILE A 110 -11.81 31.44 -4.48
C ILE A 110 -12.18 32.81 -3.87
N GLU A 111 -12.45 32.87 -2.56
CA GLU A 111 -12.75 34.13 -1.88
C GLU A 111 -11.57 35.12 -1.90
N GLN A 112 -10.34 34.63 -1.89
CA GLN A 112 -9.16 35.47 -2.07
C GLN A 112 -9.06 35.98 -3.51
N ILE A 113 -9.18 35.09 -4.51
CA ILE A 113 -9.11 35.45 -5.92
C ILE A 113 -10.18 36.49 -6.28
N ASN A 114 -11.43 36.30 -5.82
CA ASN A 114 -12.51 37.26 -6.08
C ASN A 114 -12.18 38.66 -5.51
N ARG A 115 -11.54 38.74 -4.34
CA ARG A 115 -11.12 40.03 -3.76
C ARG A 115 -10.00 40.70 -4.56
N GLU A 116 -9.07 39.92 -5.11
CA GLU A 116 -7.98 40.43 -5.94
C GLU A 116 -8.50 40.99 -7.27
N LEU A 117 -9.48 40.31 -7.88
CA LEU A 117 -10.19 40.77 -9.08
C LEU A 117 -11.01 42.06 -8.84
N GLU A 118 -11.66 42.19 -7.68
CA GLU A 118 -12.40 43.40 -7.32
C GLU A 118 -11.48 44.60 -7.02
N ALA A 119 -10.27 44.36 -6.49
CA ALA A 119 -9.34 45.40 -6.07
C ALA A 119 -8.50 45.99 -7.21
N THR A 120 -8.46 45.34 -8.38
CA THR A 120 -7.51 45.68 -9.45
C THR A 120 -8.23 45.87 -10.79
N GLU A 121 -8.25 47.10 -11.33
CA GLU A 121 -8.90 47.41 -12.61
C GLU A 121 -8.24 46.76 -13.84
N LYS A 122 -6.97 46.32 -13.72
CA LYS A 122 -6.21 45.56 -14.73
C LYS A 122 -5.16 44.68 -14.06
N LEU A 123 -5.43 43.39 -13.96
CA LEU A 123 -4.39 42.42 -13.64
C LEU A 123 -3.61 42.09 -14.92
N GLU A 124 -2.28 42.11 -14.85
CA GLU A 124 -1.44 41.72 -16.00
C GLU A 124 -1.68 40.25 -16.40
N ASP A 125 -2.15 39.43 -15.45
CA ASP A 125 -2.39 37.98 -15.59
C ASP A 125 -3.86 37.60 -15.29
N GLU A 126 -4.84 38.44 -15.65
CA GLU A 126 -6.27 38.21 -15.36
C GLU A 126 -6.78 36.83 -15.83
N ASP A 127 -6.36 36.39 -17.02
CA ASP A 127 -6.74 35.07 -17.58
C ASP A 127 -6.23 33.90 -16.71
N ASP A 128 -5.02 34.00 -16.15
CA ASP A 128 -4.45 32.97 -15.29
C ASP A 128 -5.19 32.92 -13.94
N VAL A 129 -5.57 34.08 -13.40
CA VAL A 129 -6.35 34.20 -12.17
C VAL A 129 -7.76 33.61 -12.34
N ILE A 130 -8.40 33.85 -13.49
CA ILE A 130 -9.70 33.25 -13.84
C ILE A 130 -9.54 31.72 -13.95
N ALA A 131 -8.52 31.23 -14.64
CA ALA A 131 -8.26 29.80 -14.78
C ALA A 131 -8.02 29.11 -13.41
N GLU A 132 -7.29 29.76 -12.51
CA GLU A 132 -7.04 29.27 -11.15
C GLU A 132 -8.33 29.18 -10.32
N ARG A 133 -9.23 30.16 -10.47
CA ARG A 133 -10.56 30.14 -9.84
C ARG A 133 -11.42 29.00 -10.37
N GLU A 134 -11.48 28.82 -11.69
CA GLU A 134 -12.24 27.73 -12.32
C GLU A 134 -11.72 26.35 -11.88
N GLU A 135 -10.41 26.20 -11.74
CA GLU A 135 -9.82 24.95 -11.24
C GLU A 135 -10.23 24.68 -9.78
N ALA A 136 -10.22 25.71 -8.93
CA ALA A 136 -10.69 25.57 -7.55
C ALA A 136 -12.19 25.20 -7.48
N GLU A 137 -13.03 25.72 -8.36
CA GLU A 137 -14.45 25.38 -8.47
C GLU A 137 -14.68 23.92 -8.91
N LYS A 138 -13.89 23.44 -9.89
CA LYS A 138 -13.90 22.03 -10.31
C LYS A 138 -13.51 21.11 -9.16
N VAL A 139 -12.45 21.45 -8.41
CA VAL A 139 -12.02 20.69 -7.23
C VAL A 139 -13.13 20.62 -6.17
N ILE A 140 -13.78 21.74 -5.84
CA ILE A 140 -14.88 21.76 -4.87
C ILE A 140 -16.02 20.84 -5.30
N THR A 141 -16.40 20.92 -6.57
CA THR A 141 -17.51 20.13 -7.13
C THR A 141 -17.20 18.65 -7.03
N ALA A 142 -16.04 18.23 -7.57
CA ALA A 142 -15.62 16.84 -7.57
C ALA A 142 -15.46 16.28 -6.14
N PHE A 143 -14.94 17.07 -5.19
CA PHE A 143 -14.67 16.59 -3.85
C PHE A 143 -15.94 16.49 -3.01
N LYS A 144 -16.93 17.37 -3.24
CA LYS A 144 -18.26 17.24 -2.64
C LYS A 144 -18.98 15.99 -3.13
N GLU A 145 -18.92 15.72 -4.43
CA GLU A 145 -19.49 14.52 -5.03
C GLU A 145 -18.82 13.26 -4.48
N LEU A 146 -17.48 13.26 -4.40
CA LEU A 146 -16.73 12.16 -3.81
C LEU A 146 -17.11 11.97 -2.34
N LEU A 147 -17.14 13.03 -1.54
CA LEU A 147 -17.51 12.98 -0.11
C LEU A 147 -18.91 12.39 0.08
N ALA A 148 -19.90 12.87 -0.67
CA ALA A 148 -21.27 12.34 -0.62
C ALA A 148 -21.31 10.85 -0.97
N THR A 149 -20.58 10.45 -2.02
CA THR A 149 -20.51 9.05 -2.47
C THR A 149 -19.84 8.17 -1.42
N VAL A 150 -18.69 8.56 -0.88
CA VAL A 150 -17.97 7.72 0.10
C VAL A 150 -18.73 7.61 1.42
N THR A 151 -19.42 8.65 1.86
CA THR A 151 -20.28 8.57 3.05
C THR A 151 -21.42 7.60 2.81
N MET A 152 -22.14 7.71 1.68
CA MET A 152 -23.23 6.80 1.34
C MET A 152 -22.81 5.32 1.28
N ASP A 153 -21.64 5.06 0.68
CA ASP A 153 -21.15 3.71 0.42
C ASP A 153 -20.47 3.07 1.65
N TRP A 154 -19.79 3.87 2.48
CA TRP A 154 -18.82 3.36 3.46
C TRP A 154 -19.05 3.81 4.92
N GLU A 155 -19.98 4.73 5.20
CA GLU A 155 -20.28 5.11 6.58
C GLU A 155 -20.77 3.92 7.41
N ASP A 156 -21.60 3.06 6.79
CA ASP A 156 -22.01 1.78 7.38
C ASP A 156 -20.85 0.78 7.42
N LYS A 157 -20.47 0.37 8.63
CA LYS A 157 -19.39 -0.58 8.90
C LYS A 157 -19.60 -1.93 8.22
N GLU A 158 -20.83 -2.42 8.13
CA GLU A 158 -21.08 -3.73 7.50
C GLU A 158 -20.84 -3.66 6.00
N LYS A 159 -21.07 -2.51 5.35
CA LYS A 159 -20.71 -2.28 3.94
C LYS A 159 -19.20 -2.19 3.72
N ARG A 160 -18.43 -1.84 4.75
CA ARG A 160 -16.95 -1.84 4.71
C ARG A 160 -16.32 -3.22 4.83
N VAL A 161 -17.07 -4.28 5.11
CA VAL A 161 -16.50 -5.64 5.20
C VAL A 161 -16.13 -6.15 3.80
N ILE A 162 -14.83 -6.14 3.48
CA ILE A 162 -14.32 -6.52 2.15
C ILE A 162 -14.17 -8.02 1.95
N GLY A 163 -14.09 -8.79 3.04
CA GLY A 163 -13.73 -10.19 2.97
C GLY A 163 -13.57 -10.84 4.33
N HIS A 164 -12.91 -11.99 4.35
CA HIS A 164 -12.58 -12.70 5.58
C HIS A 164 -11.29 -13.51 5.47
N VAL A 165 -10.63 -13.74 6.60
CA VAL A 165 -9.42 -14.57 6.64
C VAL A 165 -9.78 -16.02 6.39
N THR A 166 -9.05 -16.69 5.50
CA THR A 166 -9.16 -18.13 5.23
C THR A 166 -7.99 -18.91 5.80
N LEU A 167 -6.79 -18.32 5.81
CA LEU A 167 -5.57 -18.97 6.28
C LEU A 167 -4.63 -17.94 6.92
N SER A 168 -4.02 -18.31 8.05
CA SER A 168 -2.82 -17.64 8.56
C SER A 168 -2.02 -18.61 9.43
N PRO A 169 -0.79 -18.97 9.06
CA PRO A 169 0.09 -19.77 9.91
C PRO A 169 0.42 -19.07 11.24
N PRO A 170 0.97 -19.76 12.24
CA PRO A 170 1.58 -19.09 13.38
C PRO A 170 2.73 -18.18 12.93
N LEU A 171 2.85 -17.00 13.55
CA LEU A 171 4.02 -16.14 13.41
C LEU A 171 5.24 -16.89 13.92
N THR A 172 6.25 -17.09 13.08
CA THR A 172 7.52 -17.74 13.48
C THR A 172 8.71 -17.00 12.92
N PHE A 173 9.83 -17.03 13.66
CA PHE A 173 11.11 -16.49 13.22
C PHE A 173 11.98 -17.59 12.64
N ASN A 174 12.87 -17.22 11.71
CA ASN A 174 13.82 -18.15 11.11
C ASN A 174 13.16 -19.44 10.59
N HIS A 175 12.06 -19.30 9.83
CA HIS A 175 11.25 -20.42 9.41
C HIS A 175 11.95 -21.28 8.35
N GLY A 176 12.10 -22.57 8.65
CA GLY A 176 12.64 -23.57 7.72
C GLY A 176 14.06 -23.27 7.26
N ALA A 177 14.43 -23.80 6.09
CA ALA A 177 15.77 -23.62 5.53
C ALA A 177 16.00 -22.21 4.96
N ASP A 178 14.92 -21.54 4.51
CA ASP A 178 15.00 -20.19 3.98
C ASP A 178 15.29 -19.18 5.11
N GLY A 179 14.73 -19.39 6.32
CA GLY A 179 15.06 -18.64 7.52
C GLY A 179 14.41 -17.26 7.61
N PHE A 180 13.36 -16.99 6.84
CA PHE A 180 12.59 -15.74 6.93
C PHE A 180 11.58 -15.75 8.07
N THR A 181 11.04 -14.58 8.41
CA THR A 181 9.89 -14.46 9.30
C THR A 181 8.61 -14.90 8.59
N ASP A 182 7.85 -15.81 9.21
CA ASP A 182 6.59 -16.36 8.68
C ASP A 182 5.40 -15.54 9.21
N ASP A 183 5.21 -14.32 8.70
CA ASP A 183 4.18 -13.38 9.17
C ASP A 183 3.26 -12.93 8.03
N TRP A 184 2.27 -13.79 7.71
CA TRP A 184 1.30 -13.51 6.64
C TRP A 184 -0.08 -14.11 6.90
N ALA A 185 -1.09 -13.51 6.26
CA ALA A 185 -2.48 -13.97 6.27
C ALA A 185 -3.09 -13.84 4.88
N VAL A 186 -4.00 -14.76 4.57
CA VAL A 186 -4.79 -14.80 3.33
C VAL A 186 -6.22 -14.43 3.64
N ILE A 187 -6.71 -13.47 2.88
CA ILE A 187 -8.07 -12.95 2.95
C ILE A 187 -8.77 -13.35 1.66
N GLU A 188 -9.91 -14.02 1.74
CA GLU A 188 -10.81 -14.17 0.61
C GLU A 188 -11.65 -12.89 0.48
N ILE A 189 -11.62 -12.28 -0.71
CA ILE A 189 -12.35 -11.05 -1.01
C ILE A 189 -13.77 -11.40 -1.46
N HIS A 190 -14.75 -10.69 -0.91
CA HIS A 190 -16.14 -10.85 -1.33
C HIS A 190 -16.34 -10.34 -2.77
N PRO A 191 -16.98 -11.11 -3.67
CA PRO A 191 -17.22 -10.69 -5.06
C PRO A 191 -18.05 -9.41 -5.21
N SER A 192 -18.89 -9.09 -4.21
CA SER A 192 -19.63 -7.83 -4.14
C SER A 192 -18.72 -6.60 -3.97
N MET A 193 -17.49 -6.81 -3.51
CA MET A 193 -16.53 -5.76 -3.19
C MET A 193 -15.56 -5.54 -4.33
N ILE A 194 -15.02 -6.62 -4.88
CA ILE A 194 -14.14 -6.64 -6.04
C ILE A 194 -14.59 -7.73 -7.01
N SER A 195 -14.81 -7.33 -8.26
CA SER A 195 -15.22 -8.18 -9.38
C SER A 195 -14.43 -7.80 -10.64
N LYS A 196 -14.62 -8.53 -11.74
CA LYS A 196 -14.02 -8.19 -13.03
C LYS A 196 -14.30 -6.76 -13.55
N PHE A 197 -15.33 -6.08 -13.05
CA PHE A 197 -15.74 -4.76 -13.53
C PHE A 197 -14.94 -3.61 -12.90
N ASN A 198 -14.49 -3.78 -11.65
CA ASN A 198 -13.73 -2.77 -10.93
C ASN A 198 -12.27 -3.17 -10.69
N PHE A 199 -11.93 -4.46 -10.80
CA PHE A 199 -10.55 -4.94 -10.70
C PHE A 199 -9.73 -4.62 -11.95
N ILE A 200 -8.45 -4.31 -11.77
CA ILE A 200 -7.51 -3.99 -12.86
C ILE A 200 -6.21 -4.80 -12.81
N GLY A 201 -6.13 -5.80 -11.92
CA GLY A 201 -4.89 -6.45 -11.54
C GLY A 201 -4.12 -5.70 -10.45
N ASN A 202 -3.01 -6.28 -9.99
CA ASN A 202 -2.13 -5.61 -9.02
C ASN A 202 -1.43 -4.41 -9.65
N ALA A 203 -1.70 -3.22 -9.12
CA ALA A 203 -1.02 -2.00 -9.49
C ALA A 203 -0.98 -1.01 -8.32
N ILE A 204 0.13 -0.27 -8.22
CA ILE A 204 0.25 0.90 -7.34
C ILE A 204 -0.15 2.14 -8.13
N ASP A 205 -1.05 2.96 -7.59
CA ASP A 205 -1.33 4.28 -8.14
C ASP A 205 -0.22 5.26 -7.72
N LEU A 206 0.45 5.84 -8.72
CA LEU A 206 1.56 6.77 -8.53
C LEU A 206 1.11 8.23 -8.40
N GLY A 207 -0.18 8.50 -8.49
CA GLY A 207 -0.74 9.86 -8.57
C GLY A 207 -0.61 10.68 -7.29
N TYR A 208 -0.31 10.05 -6.15
CA TYR A 208 -0.11 10.76 -4.88
C TYR A 208 1.12 11.69 -4.92
N VAL A 209 2.14 11.37 -5.71
CA VAL A 209 3.36 12.16 -5.87
C VAL A 209 3.40 12.73 -7.28
N GLY A 210 3.79 13.99 -7.41
CA GLY A 210 3.92 14.65 -8.72
C GLY A 210 4.91 13.89 -9.62
N TYR A 211 4.65 13.89 -10.93
CA TYR A 211 5.48 13.18 -11.91
C TYR A 211 6.97 13.52 -11.78
N ASP A 212 7.32 14.81 -11.82
CA ASP A 212 8.73 15.24 -11.76
C ASP A 212 9.38 14.86 -10.42
N GLU A 213 8.63 14.99 -9.33
CA GLU A 213 9.09 14.63 -8.00
C GLU A 213 9.36 13.12 -7.87
N LEU A 214 8.44 12.28 -8.32
CA LEU A 214 8.61 10.83 -8.26
C LEU A 214 9.76 10.37 -9.16
N MET A 215 9.91 10.98 -10.34
CA MET A 215 11.06 10.73 -11.20
C MET A 215 12.37 11.07 -10.47
N VAL A 216 12.47 12.24 -9.83
CA VAL A 216 13.64 12.57 -9.01
C VAL A 216 13.85 11.57 -7.87
N TRP A 217 12.78 11.06 -7.25
CA TRP A 217 12.89 10.08 -6.17
C TRP A 217 13.43 8.73 -6.64
N MET A 218 13.03 8.29 -7.83
CA MET A 218 13.40 7.00 -8.41
C MET A 218 14.74 7.03 -9.15
N TYR A 219 15.37 8.21 -9.29
CA TYR A 219 16.63 8.41 -10.00
C TYR A 219 17.75 8.65 -8.98
N PRO A 220 18.42 7.58 -8.52
CA PRO A 220 19.39 7.69 -7.43
C PRO A 220 20.64 8.49 -7.86
N HIS A 221 20.96 8.51 -9.16
CA HIS A 221 22.03 9.32 -9.74
C HIS A 221 21.62 9.85 -11.14
N PRO A 222 21.70 11.16 -11.44
CA PRO A 222 21.26 11.73 -12.72
C PRO A 222 21.99 11.16 -13.95
N ALA A 223 23.27 10.80 -13.80
CA ALA A 223 24.08 10.19 -14.86
C ALA A 223 23.81 8.69 -15.10
N ASN A 224 23.03 8.02 -14.24
CA ASN A 224 22.70 6.60 -14.41
C ASN A 224 21.33 6.45 -15.08
N PRO A 225 21.19 5.56 -16.08
CA PRO A 225 19.88 5.25 -16.64
C PRO A 225 18.99 4.62 -15.55
N SER A 226 17.84 5.23 -15.30
CA SER A 226 16.85 4.68 -14.37
C SER A 226 16.17 3.47 -15.00
N SER A 227 15.87 2.46 -14.18
CA SER A 227 15.01 1.35 -14.57
C SER A 227 13.52 1.66 -14.42
N PHE A 228 13.18 2.81 -13.81
CA PHE A 228 11.82 3.27 -13.62
C PHE A 228 11.34 4.04 -14.84
N ASN A 229 10.18 3.65 -15.35
CA ASN A 229 9.45 4.38 -16.39
C ASN A 229 8.07 4.71 -15.83
N TYR A 230 7.73 6.00 -15.77
CA TYR A 230 6.44 6.42 -15.24
C TYR A 230 5.33 6.03 -16.25
N PRO A 231 4.37 5.19 -15.86
CA PRO A 231 3.31 4.74 -16.75
C PRO A 231 2.35 5.89 -17.11
N HIS A 232 1.91 5.94 -18.37
CA HIS A 232 1.01 6.99 -18.86
C HIS A 232 -0.30 7.08 -18.07
N ASP A 233 -0.82 5.92 -17.64
CA ASP A 233 -2.04 5.79 -16.85
C ASP A 233 -1.79 5.90 -15.33
N ARG A 234 -0.59 6.33 -14.90
CA ARG A 234 -0.09 6.43 -13.50
C ARG A 234 -0.12 5.13 -12.69
N LEU A 235 -0.46 4.00 -13.28
CA LEU A 235 -0.60 2.72 -12.58
C LEU A 235 0.64 1.85 -12.80
N LEU A 236 1.49 1.71 -11.78
CA LEU A 236 2.62 0.80 -11.83
C LEU A 236 2.13 -0.64 -11.65
N ARG A 237 1.92 -1.33 -12.77
CA ARG A 237 1.44 -2.71 -12.81
C ARG A 237 2.53 -3.69 -12.41
N PHE A 238 2.13 -4.72 -11.68
CA PHE A 238 3.09 -5.71 -11.21
C PHE A 238 3.41 -6.71 -12.31
N PHE A 239 4.70 -7.03 -12.45
CA PHE A 239 5.15 -8.08 -13.33
C PHE A 239 6.33 -8.83 -12.72
N GLY A 240 6.22 -10.14 -12.54
CA GLY A 240 7.29 -10.96 -11.99
C GLY A 240 7.70 -10.63 -10.55
N THR A 241 8.74 -11.32 -10.08
CA THR A 241 9.32 -11.15 -8.74
C THR A 241 10.80 -10.78 -8.86
N VAL A 242 11.32 -10.10 -7.85
CA VAL A 242 12.77 -9.96 -7.65
C VAL A 242 13.23 -11.18 -6.87
N SER A 243 14.24 -11.89 -7.37
CA SER A 243 14.76 -13.06 -6.67
C SER A 243 15.45 -12.66 -5.35
N ASP A 244 15.46 -13.56 -4.36
CA ASP A 244 16.15 -13.31 -3.09
C ASP A 244 17.63 -12.98 -3.31
N GLN A 245 18.27 -13.63 -4.28
CA GLN A 245 19.66 -13.36 -4.64
C GLN A 245 19.86 -11.95 -5.19
N GLU A 246 18.97 -11.46 -6.05
CA GLU A 246 19.03 -10.07 -6.55
C GLU A 246 18.81 -9.06 -5.42
N MET A 247 17.86 -9.32 -4.51
CA MET A 247 17.61 -8.44 -3.35
C MET A 247 18.82 -8.39 -2.40
N PHE A 248 19.57 -9.49 -2.28
CA PHE A 248 20.75 -9.58 -1.41
C PHE A 248 22.09 -9.25 -2.09
N LYS A 249 22.09 -9.09 -3.41
CA LYS A 249 23.27 -8.76 -4.22
C LYS A 249 22.86 -7.77 -5.30
N LEU A 250 22.90 -6.50 -4.93
CA LEU A 250 22.51 -5.38 -5.78
C LEU A 250 23.37 -5.32 -7.05
N ASP A 251 22.75 -4.94 -8.18
CA ASP A 251 23.43 -4.82 -9.47
C ASP A 251 24.45 -3.67 -9.41
N PRO A 252 25.76 -3.94 -9.60
CA PRO A 252 26.78 -2.90 -9.56
C PRO A 252 26.64 -1.83 -10.66
N LYS A 253 25.81 -2.07 -11.69
CA LYS A 253 25.54 -1.10 -12.76
C LYS A 253 24.62 0.03 -12.31
N THR A 254 23.77 -0.18 -11.32
CA THR A 254 22.86 0.83 -10.79
C THR A 254 23.45 1.40 -9.51
N LYS A 255 23.93 2.64 -9.56
CA LYS A 255 24.61 3.28 -8.43
C LYS A 255 23.87 4.51 -7.93
N ASP A 256 24.01 4.80 -6.64
CA ASP A 256 23.56 6.05 -6.04
C ASP A 256 24.58 7.19 -6.15
N LYS A 257 24.31 8.31 -5.46
CA LYS A 257 25.16 9.51 -5.45
C LYS A 257 26.56 9.26 -4.90
N ASP A 258 26.70 8.27 -4.02
CA ASP A 258 27.97 7.90 -3.39
C ASP A 258 28.67 6.77 -4.18
N THR A 259 28.13 6.43 -5.35
CA THR A 259 28.58 5.37 -6.27
C THR A 259 28.37 3.94 -5.77
N ASP A 260 27.58 3.78 -4.72
CA ASP A 260 27.23 2.48 -4.15
C ASP A 260 26.09 1.82 -4.93
N PRO A 261 26.14 0.48 -5.15
CA PRO A 261 25.05 -0.23 -5.80
C PRO A 261 23.72 -0.05 -5.08
N VAL A 262 22.65 0.28 -5.82
CA VAL A 262 21.34 0.59 -5.25
C VAL A 262 20.21 0.02 -6.09
N THR A 263 19.17 -0.48 -5.45
CA THR A 263 17.89 -0.76 -6.09
C THR A 263 16.82 0.07 -5.41
N MET A 264 16.21 0.98 -6.17
CA MET A 264 15.09 1.79 -5.70
C MET A 264 13.83 0.93 -5.66
N VAL A 265 13.12 1.02 -4.54
CA VAL A 265 11.86 0.32 -4.32
C VAL A 265 10.81 1.31 -3.85
N LEU A 266 9.55 0.96 -4.07
CA LEU A 266 8.42 1.79 -3.66
C LEU A 266 7.27 0.93 -3.14
N LYS A 267 6.41 1.56 -2.33
CA LYS A 267 5.15 0.98 -1.84
C LYS A 267 4.08 2.06 -1.78
N ASN A 268 2.82 1.64 -1.80
CA ASN A 268 1.71 2.44 -1.30
C ASN A 268 1.21 1.81 0.00
N GLY A 269 1.26 2.56 1.11
CA GLY A 269 0.83 2.11 2.42
C GLY A 269 -0.36 2.92 2.94
N ALA A 270 -1.18 2.31 3.79
CA ALA A 270 -2.39 2.93 4.33
C ALA A 270 -2.14 4.26 5.07
N THR A 271 -0.97 4.38 5.71
CA THR A 271 -0.61 5.55 6.53
C THR A 271 0.40 6.47 5.84
N SER A 272 1.42 5.90 5.16
CA SER A 272 2.44 6.71 4.50
C SER A 272 2.06 7.16 3.09
N ASN A 273 0.99 6.62 2.51
CA ASN A 273 0.72 6.66 1.07
C ASN A 273 1.94 6.17 0.26
N LEU A 274 2.18 6.74 -0.92
CA LEU A 274 3.29 6.38 -1.80
C LEU A 274 4.65 6.83 -1.23
N THR A 275 5.55 5.87 -0.97
CA THR A 275 6.91 6.14 -0.52
C THR A 275 7.94 5.40 -1.36
N VAL A 276 9.15 5.97 -1.44
CA VAL A 276 10.31 5.40 -2.14
C VAL A 276 11.44 5.16 -1.13
N GLY A 277 12.10 4.03 -1.26
CA GLY A 277 13.22 3.60 -0.42
C GLY A 277 14.29 2.88 -1.24
N ARG A 278 15.28 2.33 -0.53
CA ARG A 278 16.41 1.61 -1.12
C ARG A 278 16.53 0.23 -0.49
N LEU A 279 16.68 -0.80 -1.31
CA LEU A 279 17.04 -2.12 -0.79
C LEU A 279 18.38 -2.06 -0.05
N ASN A 280 18.44 -2.76 1.07
CA ASN A 280 19.62 -2.92 1.89
C ASN A 280 20.07 -4.39 1.90
N THR A 281 21.38 -4.62 1.89
CA THR A 281 21.97 -5.96 1.78
C THR A 281 22.10 -6.68 3.12
N ILE A 282 21.70 -6.06 4.24
CA ILE A 282 21.72 -6.69 5.57
C ILE A 282 20.70 -7.84 5.60
N ARG A 283 21.12 -9.01 6.11
CA ARG A 283 20.42 -10.30 5.92
C ARG A 283 19.82 -10.90 7.17
N ALA A 284 20.18 -10.42 8.34
CA ALA A 284 19.77 -11.00 9.61
C ALA A 284 19.46 -9.88 10.60
N PHE A 285 18.32 -10.00 11.27
CA PHE A 285 17.85 -9.05 12.25
C PHE A 285 17.29 -9.78 13.46
N THR A 286 17.52 -9.24 14.65
CA THR A 286 16.88 -9.69 15.88
C THR A 286 15.61 -8.87 16.06
N ARG A 287 14.45 -9.52 16.25
CA ARG A 287 13.16 -8.83 16.37
C ARG A 287 12.45 -9.19 17.67
N GLU A 288 11.96 -8.16 18.37
CA GLU A 288 11.01 -8.29 19.48
C GLU A 288 9.59 -7.95 18.98
N TYR A 289 8.73 -8.96 18.79
CA TYR A 289 7.35 -8.75 18.31
C TYR A 289 6.29 -8.78 19.43
N SER A 290 6.65 -9.23 20.63
CA SER A 290 5.75 -9.25 21.79
C SER A 290 6.43 -8.60 22.98
N LYS A 291 5.66 -7.87 23.77
CA LYS A 291 6.20 -7.23 24.97
C LYS A 291 6.78 -8.30 25.91
N ASN A 292 7.98 -8.05 26.41
CA ASN A 292 8.69 -8.89 27.39
C ASN A 292 9.11 -10.29 26.87
N LYS A 293 9.22 -10.49 25.55
CA LYS A 293 9.89 -11.68 25.00
C LYS A 293 11.25 -11.31 24.44
N PRO A 294 12.28 -12.16 24.62
CA PRO A 294 13.57 -11.91 24.00
C PRO A 294 13.42 -11.87 22.48
N GLY A 295 14.20 -10.99 21.84
CA GLY A 295 14.21 -10.92 20.39
C GLY A 295 14.77 -12.21 19.77
N GLU A 296 14.19 -12.61 18.64
CA GLU A 296 14.65 -13.78 17.88
C GLU A 296 15.27 -13.32 16.55
N MET A 297 16.33 -14.01 16.12
CA MET A 297 16.98 -13.71 14.84
C MET A 297 16.18 -14.31 13.68
N SER A 298 16.00 -13.54 12.61
CA SER A 298 15.34 -13.97 11.38
C SER A 298 15.97 -13.26 10.17
N LYS A 299 15.87 -13.87 8.99
CA LYS A 299 16.22 -13.19 7.74
C LYS A 299 15.08 -12.28 7.31
N GLU A 300 15.43 -11.10 6.84
CA GLU A 300 14.49 -10.13 6.28
C GLU A 300 15.15 -9.40 5.12
N VAL A 301 14.34 -8.89 4.20
CA VAL A 301 14.79 -7.91 3.20
C VAL A 301 14.70 -6.54 3.85
N GLY A 302 15.84 -5.88 4.01
CA GLY A 302 15.91 -4.53 4.57
C GLY A 302 15.57 -3.47 3.52
N VAL A 303 14.78 -2.47 3.89
CA VAL A 303 14.57 -1.25 3.10
C VAL A 303 14.91 -0.04 3.96
N LEU A 304 15.79 0.81 3.42
CA LEU A 304 16.17 2.08 4.04
C LEU A 304 15.42 3.24 3.39
N PRO A 305 15.29 4.38 4.09
CA PRO A 305 14.87 5.63 3.51
C PRO A 305 15.66 5.97 2.24
N ARG A 306 14.98 6.67 1.31
CA ARG A 306 15.58 7.13 0.06
C ARG A 306 16.83 7.98 0.31
N ASN A 307 16.81 8.84 1.31
CA ASN A 307 17.97 9.58 1.82
C ASN A 307 17.69 10.14 3.22
N SER A 308 18.67 10.80 3.82
CA SER A 308 18.59 11.41 5.16
C SER A 308 17.60 12.58 5.29
N ARG A 309 16.92 12.99 4.21
CA ARG A 309 15.92 14.07 4.22
C ARG A 309 14.56 13.60 3.70
N SER A 310 14.41 12.33 3.34
CA SER A 310 13.16 11.82 2.75
C SER A 310 12.09 11.49 3.78
N GLY A 311 12.44 11.52 5.07
CA GLY A 311 11.63 10.92 6.11
C GLY A 311 11.57 9.39 6.00
N PRO A 312 10.73 8.74 6.81
CA PRO A 312 10.71 7.28 6.92
C PRO A 312 10.05 6.64 5.71
N PHE A 313 10.55 5.47 5.29
CA PHE A 313 9.92 4.68 4.23
C PHE A 313 8.54 4.16 4.64
N SER A 314 8.31 3.94 5.95
CA SER A 314 7.07 3.35 6.48
C SER A 314 6.66 3.94 7.82
N LYS A 315 5.35 4.00 8.06
CA LYS A 315 4.73 4.40 9.33
C LYS A 315 3.89 3.25 9.92
N PRO A 316 3.58 3.28 11.23
CA PRO A 316 2.60 2.37 11.82
C PRO A 316 1.30 2.37 11.01
N GLY A 317 0.77 1.18 10.71
CA GLY A 317 -0.38 0.99 9.81
C GLY A 317 0.00 0.61 8.37
N ASP A 318 1.27 0.69 7.97
CA ASP A 318 1.70 0.22 6.64
C ASP A 318 2.04 -1.28 6.60
N SER A 319 2.01 -1.99 7.74
CA SER A 319 2.26 -3.43 7.78
C SER A 319 1.36 -4.18 6.80
N GLY A 320 1.95 -5.09 6.02
CA GLY A 320 1.30 -5.81 4.94
C GLY A 320 1.44 -5.15 3.57
N SER A 321 1.89 -3.89 3.47
CA SER A 321 2.09 -3.22 2.18
C SER A 321 3.09 -3.99 1.32
N VAL A 322 2.76 -4.18 0.04
CA VAL A 322 3.68 -4.77 -0.94
C VAL A 322 4.78 -3.78 -1.31
N VAL A 323 6.00 -4.28 -1.44
CA VAL A 323 7.16 -3.52 -1.91
C VAL A 323 7.55 -4.04 -3.29
N VAL A 324 7.74 -3.12 -4.23
CA VAL A 324 8.14 -3.43 -5.62
C VAL A 324 9.34 -2.60 -6.04
N ASP A 325 10.13 -3.10 -7.00
CA ASP A 325 11.18 -2.30 -7.64
C ASP A 325 10.59 -1.28 -8.64
N GLY A 326 11.44 -0.41 -9.18
CA GLY A 326 11.02 0.59 -10.17
C GLY A 326 10.46 0.03 -11.48
N LYS A 327 10.57 -1.28 -11.71
CA LYS A 327 9.93 -1.94 -12.84
C LYS A 327 8.54 -2.46 -12.47
N GLY A 328 8.23 -2.66 -11.19
CA GLY A 328 7.00 -3.31 -10.74
C GLY A 328 7.18 -4.80 -10.45
N ARG A 329 8.43 -5.29 -10.32
CA ARG A 329 8.70 -6.65 -9.83
C ARG A 329 8.50 -6.68 -8.32
N VAL A 330 7.80 -7.69 -7.82
CA VAL A 330 7.48 -7.82 -6.39
C VAL A 330 8.72 -8.25 -5.60
N CYS A 331 9.04 -7.53 -4.53
CA CYS A 331 10.08 -7.90 -3.57
C CYS A 331 9.50 -8.71 -2.42
N GLY A 332 8.35 -8.30 -1.89
CA GLY A 332 7.75 -8.91 -0.70
C GLY A 332 6.68 -8.02 -0.07
N ILE A 333 6.28 -8.36 1.16
CA ILE A 333 5.36 -7.55 1.97
C ILE A 333 6.05 -7.07 3.24
N LEU A 334 5.70 -5.87 3.68
CA LEU A 334 6.23 -5.25 4.88
C LEU A 334 5.70 -5.96 6.14
N THR A 335 6.58 -6.42 7.02
CA THR A 335 6.20 -7.13 8.27
C THR A 335 6.70 -6.42 9.52
N GLY A 336 7.56 -5.41 9.38
CA GLY A 336 7.66 -4.39 10.40
C GLY A 336 8.81 -3.43 10.20
N ARG A 337 9.25 -2.86 11.30
CA ARG A 337 10.20 -1.75 11.37
C ARG A 337 11.02 -1.87 12.64
N ASP A 338 12.25 -1.37 12.58
CA ASP A 338 13.11 -1.12 13.73
C ASP A 338 13.93 0.15 13.45
N GLY A 339 14.30 0.89 14.50
CA GLY A 339 14.92 2.22 14.36
C GLY A 339 14.55 3.16 15.51
N VAL A 340 15.54 3.97 15.92
CA VAL A 340 15.39 4.92 17.05
C VAL A 340 14.83 6.26 16.58
N THR A 341 15.10 6.64 15.34
CA THR A 341 14.67 7.91 14.72
C THR A 341 14.12 7.65 13.32
N GLU A 342 13.26 8.56 12.84
CA GLU A 342 12.67 8.45 11.50
C GLU A 342 13.71 8.38 10.36
N ASP A 343 14.89 8.96 10.58
CA ASP A 343 15.99 8.99 9.60
C ASP A 343 16.88 7.73 9.64
N SER A 344 16.74 6.90 10.68
CA SER A 344 17.53 5.67 10.89
C SER A 344 16.69 4.39 10.84
N ASP A 345 15.41 4.51 10.45
CA ASP A 345 14.50 3.37 10.36
C ASP A 345 14.96 2.35 9.32
N CYS A 346 15.07 1.10 9.75
CA CYS A 346 15.15 -0.05 8.87
C CYS A 346 13.77 -0.71 8.79
N ILE A 347 13.26 -0.85 7.58
CA ILE A 347 11.99 -1.52 7.31
C ILE A 347 12.27 -2.96 6.90
N PHE A 348 11.47 -3.88 7.41
CA PHE A 348 11.59 -5.31 7.14
C PHE A 348 10.49 -5.78 6.21
N VAL A 349 10.94 -6.47 5.16
CA VAL A 349 10.10 -7.05 4.13
C VAL A 349 10.35 -8.55 4.12
N THR A 350 9.28 -9.32 4.26
CA THR A 350 9.34 -10.76 4.05
C THR A 350 9.26 -11.06 2.56
N SER A 351 10.22 -11.84 2.05
CA SER A 351 10.36 -12.13 0.62
C SER A 351 9.09 -12.73 0.01
N ILE A 352 8.70 -12.24 -1.17
CA ILE A 352 7.61 -12.84 -1.95
C ILE A 352 7.93 -14.27 -2.39
N ASN A 353 9.20 -14.58 -2.68
CA ASN A 353 9.60 -15.92 -3.12
C ASN A 353 9.43 -16.92 -1.99
N PHE A 354 9.73 -16.52 -0.76
CA PHE A 354 9.43 -17.30 0.44
C PHE A 354 7.92 -17.48 0.63
N ILE A 355 7.14 -16.41 0.56
CA ILE A 355 5.68 -16.48 0.76
C ILE A 355 5.00 -17.38 -0.28
N ILE A 356 5.42 -17.34 -1.55
CA ILE A 356 4.87 -18.24 -2.59
C ILE A 356 5.14 -19.71 -2.25
N LYS A 357 6.35 -20.06 -1.78
CA LYS A 357 6.65 -21.42 -1.30
C LYS A 357 5.77 -21.79 -0.11
N ARG A 358 5.61 -20.87 0.85
CA ARG A 358 4.76 -21.08 2.03
C ARG A 358 3.30 -21.30 1.67
N LEU A 359 2.75 -20.54 0.73
CA LEU A 359 1.40 -20.75 0.19
C LEU A 359 1.28 -22.15 -0.41
N ALA A 360 2.28 -22.60 -1.17
CA ALA A 360 2.32 -23.94 -1.75
C ALA A 360 2.38 -25.06 -0.69
N ASP A 361 3.08 -24.86 0.43
CA ASP A 361 3.09 -25.81 1.57
C ASP A 361 1.68 -26.02 2.17
N PHE A 362 0.79 -25.04 2.01
CA PHE A 362 -0.62 -25.12 2.40
C PHE A 362 -1.55 -25.54 1.25
N GLY A 363 -1.00 -25.96 0.11
CA GLY A 363 -1.75 -26.41 -1.06
C GLY A 363 -2.27 -25.29 -1.96
N ILE A 364 -1.87 -24.03 -1.73
CA ILE A 364 -2.31 -22.88 -2.53
C ILE A 364 -1.32 -22.66 -3.68
N LYS A 365 -1.78 -22.82 -4.92
CA LYS A 365 -0.97 -22.53 -6.11
C LYS A 365 -1.19 -21.08 -6.56
N ALA A 366 -0.59 -20.16 -5.81
CA ALA A 366 -0.80 -18.72 -5.98
C ALA A 366 -0.28 -18.21 -7.33
N ASN A 367 -1.16 -17.62 -8.13
CA ASN A 367 -0.82 -16.69 -9.20
C ASN A 367 -0.98 -15.25 -8.66
N ILE A 368 0.14 -14.59 -8.37
CA ILE A 368 0.19 -13.23 -7.83
C ILE A 368 0.05 -12.13 -8.90
N PHE A 369 -0.25 -12.50 -10.15
CA PHE A 369 -0.56 -11.57 -11.25
C PHE A 369 -1.97 -11.84 -11.79
N PRO A 370 -3.02 -11.77 -10.95
CA PRO A 370 -4.37 -12.01 -11.40
C PRO A 370 -4.83 -10.89 -12.33
N LEU A 371 -5.61 -11.27 -13.34
CA LEU A 371 -6.24 -10.38 -14.31
C LEU A 371 -7.75 -10.32 -14.07
N PRO A 372 -8.44 -9.27 -14.56
CA PRO A 372 -9.90 -9.19 -14.45
C PRO A 372 -10.64 -10.37 -15.08
N ALA A 373 -10.04 -11.02 -16.09
CA ALA A 373 -10.60 -12.20 -16.75
C ALA A 373 -10.57 -13.47 -15.88
N ASP A 374 -9.80 -13.46 -14.78
CA ASP A 374 -9.72 -14.58 -13.85
C ASP A 374 -10.85 -14.58 -12.80
N LEU A 375 -11.73 -13.56 -12.83
CA LEU A 375 -12.80 -13.28 -11.85
C LEU A 375 -14.22 -13.41 -12.40
#